data_AF-A0A956A7E2-F1
#
_entry.id   AF-A0A956A7E2-F1
#
_cell.length_a   1.000
_cell.length_b   1.000
_cell.length_c   1.000
_cell.angle_alpha   90.00
_cell.angle_beta   90.00
_cell.angle_gamma   90.00
#
_symmetry.space_group_name_H-M   'P 1'
#
loop_
_entity.id
_entity.type
_entity.pdbx_description
1 polymer ?
#
loop_
_entity_poly.entity_id
_entity_poly.type
_entity_poly.pdbx_seq_one_letter_code
_entity_poly.pdbx_strand_id
1 'polypeptide(L)'
;MPYTFYIILHVTGIAFTFTALGGAAMANAAGIAKQDNPVRGILSAGHGIGMLLIFVSGFGLMAKIGIFGGGVAAVMILLGLLL
;
A
#
# COMPACT_ATOMS: atom_id res chain seq x y z
N MET A 1 20.08 -5.90 -4.64
CA MET A 1 19.56 -5.38 -3.35
C MET A 1 19.33 -6.51 -2.36
N PRO A 2 19.64 -6.34 -1.06
CA PRO A 2 19.44 -7.37 -0.03
C PRO A 2 17.95 -7.69 0.19
N TYR A 3 17.65 -8.88 0.71
CA TYR A 3 16.26 -9.33 0.96
C TYR A 3 15.55 -8.38 1.92
N THR A 4 16.25 -8.01 2.99
CA THR A 4 15.81 -7.07 4.03
C THR A 4 15.38 -5.72 3.47
N PHE A 5 15.98 -5.26 2.36
CA PHE A 5 15.60 -3.98 1.74
C PHE A 5 14.15 -3.97 1.28
N TYR A 6 13.69 -5.04 0.63
CA TYR A 6 12.30 -5.12 0.17
C TYR A 6 11.32 -5.18 1.34
N ILE A 7 11.64 -5.89 2.42
CA ILE A 7 10.79 -5.96 3.61
C ILE A 7 10.67 -4.59 4.27
N ILE A 8 11.80 -3.90 4.50
CA ILE A 8 11.78 -2.57 5.11
C ILE A 8 10.93 -1.64 4.25
N LEU A 9 11.17 -1.61 2.94
CA LEU A 9 10.42 -0.75 2.02
C LEU A 9 8.91 -1.07 2.02
N HIS A 10 8.53 -2.35 2.12
CA HIS A 10 7.15 -2.79 2.20
C HIS A 10 6.46 -2.32 3.49
N VAL A 11 7.11 -2.53 4.63
CA VAL A 11 6.59 -2.12 5.94
C VAL A 11 6.51 -0.59 6.03
N THR A 12 7.49 0.14 5.50
CA THR A 12 7.42 1.61 5.40
C THR A 12 6.24 2.05 4.52
N GLY A 13 5.99 1.37 3.40
CA GLY A 13 4.83 1.63 2.56
C GLY A 13 3.50 1.42 3.30
N ILE A 14 3.38 0.34 4.07
CA ILE A 14 2.23 0.07 4.96
C ILE A 14 2.06 1.22 5.96
N ALA A 15 3.14 1.59 6.65
CA ALA A 15 3.11 2.68 7.63
C ALA A 15 2.63 3.99 7.02
N PHE A 16 3.14 4.38 5.84
CA PHE A 16 2.70 5.58 5.12
C PHE A 16 1.22 5.54 4.75
N THR A 17 0.78 4.40 4.20
CA THR A 17 -0.60 4.19 3.73
C THR A 17 -1.60 4.33 4.87
N PHE A 18 -1.35 3.66 5.99
CA PHE A 18 -2.23 3.67 7.16
C PHE A 18 -2.12 4.96 7.97
N THR A 19 -0.95 5.59 8.05
CA THR A 19 -0.81 6.91 8.70
C THR A 19 -1.61 7.97 7.95
N ALA A 20 -1.53 7.99 6.62
CA ALA A 20 -2.31 8.90 5.79
C ALA A 20 -3.82 8.64 5.91
N LEU A 21 -4.23 7.37 5.94
CA LEU A 21 -5.62 6.98 6.15
C LEU A 21 -6.13 7.40 7.53
N GLY A 22 -5.33 7.17 8.59
CA GLY A 22 -5.63 7.60 9.95
C GLY A 22 -5.75 9.12 10.08
N GLY A 23 -4.83 9.87 9.46
CA GLY A 23 -4.91 11.33 9.39
C GLY A 23 -6.18 11.82 8.69
N ALA A 24 -6.58 11.17 7.59
CA ALA A 24 -7.83 11.48 6.91
C ALA A 24 -9.05 11.15 7.78
N ALA A 25 -9.05 10.01 8.48
CA ALA A 25 -10.12 9.63 9.40
C ALA A 25 -10.26 10.62 10.57
N MET A 26 -9.15 11.03 11.18
CA MET A 26 -9.13 12.03 12.26
C MET A 26 -9.65 13.39 11.80
N ALA A 27 -9.26 13.86 10.61
CA ALA A 27 -9.77 15.12 10.07
C ALA A 27 -11.30 15.08 9.86
N ASN A 28 -11.83 13.95 9.35
CA ASN A 28 -13.28 13.76 9.22
C ASN A 28 -13.98 13.68 10.60
N ALA A 29 -13.38 12.96 11.56
CA ALA A 29 -13.92 12.86 12.91
C ALA A 29 -13.94 14.21 13.65
N ALA A 30 -12.99 15.09 13.35
CA ALA A 30 -12.95 16.47 13.85
C ALA A 30 -13.96 17.41 13.14
N GLY A 31 -14.74 16.91 12.18
CA GLY A 31 -15.73 17.70 11.44
C GLY A 31 -15.15 18.62 10.37
N ILE A 32 -13.87 18.44 9.99
CA ILE A 32 -13.23 19.25 8.96
C ILE A 32 -13.78 18.82 7.60
N ALA A 33 -14.49 19.71 6.92
CA ALA A 33 -15.01 19.45 5.60
C ALA A 33 -13.86 19.19 4.60
N LYS A 34 -14.10 18.30 3.64
CA LYS A 34 -13.08 17.84 2.68
C LYS A 34 -12.43 19.00 1.89
N GLN A 35 -13.17 20.07 1.62
CA GLN A 35 -12.68 21.23 0.87
C GLN A 35 -11.82 22.17 1.72
N ASP A 36 -12.03 22.18 3.03
CA ASP A 36 -11.39 23.08 3.99
C ASP A 36 -10.19 22.42 4.69
N ASN A 37 -9.88 21.17 4.37
CA ASN A 37 -8.77 20.43 4.96
C ASN A 37 -7.43 20.82 4.30
N PRO A 38 -6.57 21.62 4.98
CA PRO A 38 -5.33 22.13 4.39
C PRO A 38 -4.30 21.03 4.12
N VAL A 39 -4.38 19.90 4.84
CA VAL A 39 -3.44 18.79 4.71
C VAL A 39 -3.96 17.69 3.78
N ARG A 40 -5.13 17.84 3.16
CA ARG A 40 -5.74 16.82 2.29
C ARG A 40 -4.81 16.37 1.17
N GLY A 41 -4.10 17.31 0.54
CA GLY A 41 -3.14 16.99 -0.52
C GLY A 41 -2.03 16.07 -0.03
N ILE A 42 -1.44 16.39 1.13
CA ILE A 42 -0.38 15.59 1.75
C ILE A 42 -0.90 14.21 2.15
N LEU A 43 -2.11 14.12 2.72
CA LEU A 43 -2.72 12.84 3.08
C LEU A 43 -2.96 11.97 1.83
N SER A 44 -3.49 12.54 0.75
CA SER A 44 -3.69 11.80 -0.50
C SER A 44 -2.37 11.34 -1.14
N ALA A 45 -1.36 12.20 -1.15
CA ALA A 45 -0.04 11.87 -1.68
C ALA A 45 0.65 10.81 -0.82
N GLY A 46 0.62 10.93 0.50
CA GLY A 46 1.17 9.96 1.43
C GLY A 46 0.54 8.58 1.29
N HIS A 47 -0.79 8.52 1.10
CA HIS A 47 -1.49 7.27 0.82
C HIS A 47 -1.08 6.67 -0.52
N GLY A 48 -1.06 7.48 -1.59
CA GLY A 48 -0.65 7.02 -2.92
C GLY A 48 0.80 6.54 -2.99
N ILE A 49 1.73 7.29 -2.39
CA ILE A 49 3.14 6.91 -2.28
C ILE A 49 3.29 5.63 -1.46
N GLY A 50 2.58 5.53 -0.33
CA GLY A 50 2.57 4.31 0.48
C GLY A 50 2.13 3.08 -0.31
N MET A 51 1.04 3.20 -1.08
CA MET A 51 0.54 2.13 -1.96
C MET A 51 1.55 1.74 -3.04
N LEU A 52 2.22 2.72 -3.67
CA LEU A 52 3.29 2.45 -4.64
C LEU A 52 4.44 1.68 -3.99
N LEU A 53 4.88 2.09 -2.80
CA LEU A 53 5.94 1.41 -2.06
C LEU A 53 5.56 -0.04 -1.74
N ILE A 54 4.33 -0.28 -1.25
CA ILE A 54 3.80 -1.62 -0.96
C ILE A 54 3.88 -2.50 -2.21
N PHE A 55 3.33 -2.06 -3.34
CA PHE A 55 3.29 -2.90 -4.55
C PHE A 55 4.68 -3.14 -5.12
N VAL A 56 5.50 -2.10 -5.29
CA VAL A 56 6.84 -2.23 -5.87
C VAL A 56 7.71 -3.15 -5.01
N SER A 57 7.69 -2.97 -3.69
CA SER A 57 8.50 -3.80 -2.79
C SER A 57 7.95 -5.22 -2.63
N GLY A 58 6.63 -5.39 -2.64
CA GLY A 58 5.97 -6.71 -2.52
C GLY A 58 6.23 -7.58 -3.75
N PHE A 59 6.03 -7.02 -4.95
CA PHE A 59 6.39 -7.70 -6.19
C PHE A 59 7.90 -7.92 -6.31
N GLY A 60 8.71 -6.94 -5.91
CA GLY A 60 10.17 -7.09 -5.87
C GLY A 60 10.65 -8.22 -4.94
N LEU A 61 10.00 -8.38 -3.78
CA LEU A 61 10.28 -9.49 -2.86
C LEU A 61 9.88 -10.83 -3.48
N MET A 62 8.67 -10.93 -4.02
CA MET A 62 8.17 -12.13 -4.70
C MET A 62 9.08 -12.57 -5.85
N ALA A 63 9.62 -11.60 -6.62
CA ALA A 63 10.54 -11.85 -7.73
C ALA A 63 11.83 -12.47 -7.20
N LYS A 64 12.32 -11.93 -6.09
CA LYS A 64 13.58 -12.35 -5.49
C LYS A 64 13.52 -13.76 -4.89
N ILE A 65 12.36 -14.15 -4.36
CA ILE A 65 12.15 -15.49 -3.78
C ILE A 65 11.57 -16.50 -4.78
N GLY A 66 11.38 -16.12 -6.04
CA GLY A 66 10.92 -17.02 -7.10
C GLY A 66 9.43 -17.39 -7.04
N ILE A 67 8.60 -16.65 -6.29
CA ILE A 67 7.18 -16.96 -6.04
C ILE A 67 6.27 -16.29 -7.10
N PHE A 68 6.79 -16.03 -8.31
CA PHE A 68 6.00 -15.42 -9.39
C PHE A 68 4.87 -16.33 -9.93
N GLY A 69 4.91 -17.64 -9.69
CA GLY A 69 3.86 -18.58 -10.14
C GLY A 69 2.66 -18.71 -9.21
N GLY A 70 2.85 -18.57 -7.89
CA GLY A 70 1.80 -18.83 -6.90
C GLY A 70 0.81 -17.67 -6.72
N GLY A 71 1.28 -16.42 -6.82
CA GLY A 71 0.44 -15.24 -6.58
C GLY A 71 -0.62 -15.01 -7.66
N VAL A 72 -0.26 -15.21 -8.93
CA VAL A 72 -1.20 -15.06 -10.05
C VAL A 72 -2.23 -16.19 -10.04
N ALA A 73 -1.80 -17.42 -9.72
CA ALA A 73 -2.70 -18.55 -9.52
C ALA A 73 -3.66 -18.30 -8.34
N ALA A 74 -3.17 -17.78 -7.20
CA ALA A 74 -4.02 -17.44 -6.06
C ALA A 74 -5.06 -16.35 -6.37
N VAL A 75 -4.67 -15.32 -7.13
CA VAL A 75 -5.60 -14.27 -7.59
C VAL A 75 -6.63 -14.83 -8.58
N MET A 76 -6.22 -15.68 -9.52
CA MET A 76 -7.13 -16.31 -10.48
C MET A 76 -8.07 -17.33 -9.80
N ILE A 77 -7.62 -18.04 -8.78
CA ILE A 77 -8.45 -18.92 -7.92
C ILE A 77 -9.47 -18.08 -7.14
N LEU A 78 -9.03 -16.98 -6.52
CA LEU A 78 -9.91 -16.06 -5.80
C LEU A 78 -10.96 -15.40 -6.71
N LEU A 79 -10.60 -15.13 -7.96
CA LEU A 79 -11.50 -14.57 -8.98
C LEU A 79 -12.34 -15.63 -9.69
N GLY A 80 -12.19 -16.92 -9.35
CA GLY A 80 -12.96 -18.02 -9.95
C GLY A 80 -12.68 -18.27 -11.43
N LEU A 81 -11.56 -17.78 -11.97
CA LEU A 81 -11.21 -17.85 -13.39
C LEU A 81 -10.56 -19.19 -13.81
N LEU A 82 -10.28 -20.08 -12.85
CA LEU A 82 -9.56 -21.35 -13.04
C LEU A 82 -10.39 -22.60 -12.67
N LEU A 83 -11.69 -22.45 -12.37
CA LEU A 83 -12.68 -23.52 -12.19
C LEU A 83 -13.61 -23.57 -13.40
#